data_AF-A0A7H5ABP3-F1
#
_entry.id   AF-A0A7H5ABP3-F1
#
_cell.length_a   1.000
_cell.length_b   1.000
_cell.length_c   1.000
_cell.angle_alpha   90.00
_cell.angle_beta   90.00
_cell.angle_gamma   90.00
#
_symmetry.space_group_name_H-M   'P 1'
#
loop_
_entity.id
_entity.type
_entity.pdbx_description
1 polymer ?
#
loop_
_entity_poly.entity_id
_entity_poly.type
_entity_poly.pdbx_seq_one_letter_code
_entity_poly.pdbx_strand_id
1 'polypeptide(L)'
;MDSLLRSGVQQQESARRLPKGLTPQTLRLVCQWIDAWQERDFSTNELAAALQISRVSCRKYLIWLEQLHILYTTNHYGITGRPEYRYRLVVDHLALLKQYSQ
;
A
#
# COMPACT_ATOMS: atom_id res chain seq x y z
N MET A 1 -15.44 17.37 -28.13
CA MET A 1 -16.26 16.68 -27.11
C MET A 1 -15.36 15.63 -26.47
N ASP A 2 -14.30 16.05 -25.77
CA ASP A 2 -13.11 15.20 -25.58
C ASP A 2 -12.46 15.55 -24.23
N SER A 3 -13.03 15.04 -23.13
CA SER A 3 -12.47 15.24 -21.79
C SER A 3 -12.54 13.95 -20.97
N LEU A 4 -12.05 12.84 -21.55
CA LEU A 4 -12.05 11.53 -20.90
C LEU A 4 -10.65 10.88 -20.79
N LEU A 5 -9.58 11.56 -21.21
CA LEU A 5 -8.22 11.03 -21.11
C LEU A 5 -7.36 11.71 -20.02
N ARG A 6 -7.86 12.76 -19.36
CA ARG A 6 -7.04 13.52 -18.37
C ARG A 6 -7.09 12.96 -16.94
N SER A 7 -8.10 12.17 -16.60
CA SER A 7 -8.33 11.74 -15.21
C SER A 7 -7.29 10.73 -14.71
N GLY A 8 -6.78 9.84 -15.58
CA GLY A 8 -5.80 8.82 -15.20
C GLY A 8 -4.45 9.39 -14.74
N VAL A 9 -3.92 10.40 -15.45
CA VAL A 9 -2.64 11.03 -15.12
C VAL A 9 -2.73 11.88 -13.83
N GLN A 10 -3.84 12.60 -13.64
CA GLN A 10 -4.03 13.44 -12.44
C GLN A 10 -4.22 12.62 -11.16
N GLN A 11 -4.83 11.44 -11.22
CA GLN A 11 -4.97 10.55 -10.07
C GLN A 11 -3.60 10.01 -9.62
N GLN A 12 -2.70 9.68 -10.55
CA GLN A 12 -1.35 9.22 -10.23
C GLN A 12 -0.48 10.33 -9.59
N GLU A 13 -0.58 11.58 -10.04
CA GLU A 13 0.14 12.70 -9.40
C GLU A 13 -0.39 13.03 -7.99
N SER A 14 -1.71 12.90 -7.79
CA SER A 14 -2.33 13.11 -6.48
C SER A 14 -1.99 11.98 -5.51
N ALA A 15 -1.94 10.74 -6.01
CA ALA A 15 -1.52 9.57 -5.25
C ALA A 15 -0.04 9.62 -4.86
N ARG A 16 0.83 10.38 -5.54
CA ARG A 16 2.24 10.56 -5.10
C ARG A 16 2.39 11.42 -3.86
N ARG A 17 1.37 12.21 -3.48
CA ARG A 17 1.43 13.01 -2.25
C ARG A 17 0.95 12.19 -1.07
N LEU A 18 1.73 12.26 0.01
CA LEU A 18 1.39 11.61 1.26
C LEU A 18 0.07 12.18 1.81
N PRO A 19 -0.95 11.35 2.11
CA PRO A 19 -2.19 11.81 2.71
C PRO A 19 -1.95 12.61 3.99
N LYS A 20 -2.78 13.64 4.21
CA LYS A 20 -2.73 14.43 5.46
C LYS A 20 -2.85 13.48 6.67
N GLY A 21 -1.90 13.56 7.60
CA GLY A 21 -1.81 12.71 8.78
C GLY A 21 -1.02 11.40 8.59
N LEU A 22 -0.33 11.21 7.47
CA LEU A 22 0.73 10.22 7.33
C LEU A 22 2.09 10.93 7.40
N THR A 23 3.08 10.30 8.01
CA THR A 23 4.42 10.84 8.17
C THR A 23 5.40 10.08 7.28
N PRO A 24 6.38 10.77 6.67
CA PRO A 24 7.40 10.10 5.85
C PRO A 24 8.29 9.17 6.70
N GLN A 25 8.39 9.42 8.01
CA GLN A 25 9.14 8.58 8.94
C GLN A 25 8.47 7.20 9.11
N THR A 26 7.15 7.15 9.36
CA THR A 26 6.42 5.89 9.42
C THR A 26 6.30 5.24 8.05
N LEU A 27 6.14 6.03 6.97
CA LEU A 27 6.15 5.49 5.60
C LEU A 27 7.43 4.71 5.32
N ARG A 28 8.60 5.25 5.67
CA ARG A 28 9.87 4.55 5.50
C ARG A 28 9.88 3.21 6.22
N LEU A 29 9.41 3.15 7.47
CA LEU A 29 9.30 1.90 8.22
C LEU A 29 8.33 0.91 7.55
N VAL A 30 7.18 1.40 7.04
CA VAL A 30 6.24 0.60 6.26
C VAL A 30 6.92 0.02 5.02
N CYS A 31 7.59 0.85 4.23
CA CYS A 31 8.31 0.41 3.03
C CYS A 31 9.42 -0.60 3.36
N GLN A 32 10.24 -0.36 4.39
CA GLN A 32 11.29 -1.28 4.80
C GLN A 32 10.73 -2.64 5.27
N TRP A 33 9.63 -2.62 6.03
CA TRP A 33 9.00 -3.86 6.46
C TRP A 33 8.43 -4.63 5.26
N ILE A 34 7.78 -3.95 4.32
CA ILE A 34 7.23 -4.55 3.11
C ILE A 34 8.35 -5.11 2.22
N ASP A 35 9.47 -4.39 2.08
CA ASP A 35 10.67 -4.86 1.37
C ASP A 35 11.20 -6.16 1.98
N ALA A 36 11.27 -6.24 3.33
CA ALA A 36 11.66 -7.46 4.02
C ALA A 36 10.63 -8.61 3.90
N TRP A 37 9.37 -8.30 3.60
CA TRP A 37 8.26 -9.27 3.47
C TRP A 37 7.77 -9.48 2.03
N GLN A 38 8.59 -9.11 1.03
CA GLN A 38 8.22 -9.15 -0.39
C GLN A 38 7.82 -10.53 -0.91
N GLU A 39 8.30 -11.60 -0.26
CA GLU A 39 8.05 -12.99 -0.64
C GLU A 39 6.71 -13.55 -0.13
N ARG A 40 6.03 -12.84 0.78
CA ARG A 40 4.79 -13.29 1.41
C ARG A 40 3.71 -12.23 1.35
N ASP A 41 2.46 -12.69 1.23
CA ASP A 41 1.32 -11.84 1.51
C ASP A 41 1.16 -11.63 3.03
N PHE A 42 0.71 -10.44 3.39
CA PHE A 42 0.51 -10.01 4.77
C PHE A 42 -0.82 -9.28 4.93
N SER A 43 -1.36 -9.31 6.13
CA SER A 43 -2.60 -8.63 6.46
C SER A 43 -2.32 -7.23 7.01
N THR A 44 -3.30 -6.31 6.93
CA THR A 44 -3.21 -4.99 7.58
C THR A 44 -2.87 -5.11 9.08
N ASN A 45 -3.35 -6.16 9.73
CA ASN A 45 -3.11 -6.39 11.15
C ASN A 45 -1.64 -6.74 11.44
N GLU A 46 -1.00 -7.53 10.58
CA GLU A 46 0.40 -7.94 10.73
C GLU A 46 1.34 -6.74 10.59
N LEU A 47 1.14 -5.93 9.53
CA LEU A 47 1.90 -4.69 9.33
C LEU A 47 1.69 -3.71 10.50
N ALA A 48 0.44 -3.55 10.96
CA ALA A 48 0.12 -2.65 12.07
C ALA A 48 0.81 -3.09 13.37
N ALA A 49 0.78 -4.38 13.67
CA ALA A 49 1.43 -4.96 14.84
C ALA A 49 2.96 -4.85 14.76
N ALA A 50 3.55 -5.13 13.61
CA ALA A 50 4.99 -5.07 13.44
C ALA A 50 5.56 -3.65 13.56
N LEU A 51 4.83 -2.65 13.05
CA LEU A 51 5.24 -1.25 13.11
C LEU A 51 4.76 -0.53 14.38
N GLN A 52 4.03 -1.22 15.26
CA GLN A 52 3.38 -0.67 16.45
C GLN A 52 2.57 0.61 16.17
N ILE A 53 1.83 0.62 15.05
CA ILE A 53 0.94 1.73 14.67
C ILE A 53 -0.52 1.29 14.68
N SER A 54 -1.43 2.25 14.82
CA SER A 54 -2.86 1.98 14.73
C SER A 54 -3.24 1.33 13.40
N ARG A 55 -4.13 0.33 13.44
CA ARG A 55 -4.69 -0.34 12.25
C ARG A 55 -5.26 0.65 11.22
N VAL A 56 -5.88 1.73 11.69
CA VAL A 56 -6.42 2.80 10.83
C VAL A 56 -5.30 3.52 10.08
N SER A 57 -4.21 3.90 10.75
CA SER A 57 -3.04 4.54 10.11
C SER A 57 -2.35 3.58 9.15
N CYS A 58 -2.13 2.33 9.58
CA CYS A 58 -1.59 1.26 8.76
C CYS A 58 -2.39 1.08 7.46
N ARG A 59 -3.71 0.98 7.56
CA ARG A 59 -4.60 0.86 6.41
C ARG A 59 -4.48 2.04 5.44
N LYS A 60 -4.34 3.27 5.95
CA LYS A 60 -4.11 4.46 5.10
C LYS A 60 -2.82 4.33 4.30
N TYR A 61 -1.73 3.83 4.88
CA TYR A 61 -0.48 3.57 4.14
C TYR A 61 -0.66 2.49 3.07
N LEU A 62 -1.33 1.38 3.40
CA LEU A 62 -1.56 0.29 2.45
C LEU A 62 -2.42 0.71 1.26
N ILE A 63 -3.53 1.41 1.52
CA ILE A 63 -4.41 1.97 0.48
C ILE A 63 -3.64 2.97 -0.40
N TRP A 64 -2.71 3.73 0.18
CA TRP A 64 -1.89 4.67 -0.58
C TRP A 64 -0.87 3.96 -1.47
N LEU A 65 -0.19 2.94 -0.95
CA LEU A 65 0.74 2.11 -1.73
C LEU A 65 0.03 1.29 -2.81
N GLU A 66 -1.20 0.83 -2.55
CA GLU A 66 -2.04 0.14 -3.54
C GLU A 66 -2.49 1.08 -4.66
N GLN A 67 -2.88 2.33 -4.35
CA GLN A 67 -3.13 3.36 -5.37
C GLN A 67 -1.91 3.68 -6.24
N LEU A 68 -0.70 3.47 -5.73
CA LEU A 68 0.55 3.60 -6.49
C LEU A 68 0.90 2.33 -7.28
N HIS A 69 0.04 1.31 -7.25
CA HIS A 69 0.27 -0.02 -7.82
C HIS A 69 1.46 -0.78 -7.21
N ILE A 70 2.00 -0.31 -6.08
CA ILE A 70 3.14 -0.94 -5.40
C ILE A 70 2.68 -2.20 -4.66
N LEU A 71 1.51 -2.13 -4.03
CA LEU A 71 0.90 -3.27 -3.36
C LEU A 71 -0.28 -3.79 -4.15
N TYR A 72 -0.38 -5.12 -4.21
CA TYR A 72 -1.53 -5.81 -4.74
C TYR A 72 -2.39 -6.32 -3.59
N THR A 73 -3.65 -5.91 -3.54
CA THR A 73 -4.62 -6.44 -2.59
C THR A 73 -5.35 -7.62 -3.21
N THR A 74 -5.21 -8.78 -2.59
CA THR A 74 -5.97 -9.97 -2.96
C THR A 74 -7.08 -10.18 -1.93
N ASN A 75 -8.32 -10.17 -2.40
CA ASN A 75 -9.47 -10.58 -1.61
C ASN A 75 -9.60 -12.10 -1.70
N HIS A 76 -9.25 -12.80 -0.61
CA HIS A 76 -9.62 -14.21 -0.50
C HIS A 76 -11.09 -14.29 -0.09
N TYR A 77 -11.96 -14.46 -1.10
CA TYR A 77 -13.35 -14.84 -0.90
C TYR A 77 -13.41 -16.35 -0.68
N GLY A 78 -13.12 -16.78 0.56
CA GLY A 78 -13.33 -18.16 0.96
C GLY A 78 -14.82 -18.49 0.88
N ILE A 79 -15.16 -19.59 0.23
CA ILE A 79 -16.54 -20.07 -0.03
C ILE A 79 -17.34 -20.30 1.29
N THR A 80 -16.70 -20.21 2.47
CA THR A 80 -17.30 -20.45 3.80
C THR A 80 -16.70 -19.59 4.93
N GLY A 81 -16.02 -18.48 4.65
CA GLY A 81 -15.32 -17.72 5.70
C GLY A 81 -15.10 -16.25 5.37
N ARG A 82 -15.21 -15.39 6.39
CA ARG A 82 -15.15 -13.92 6.31
C ARG A 82 -14.02 -13.44 5.40
N PRO A 83 -14.24 -12.42 4.55
CA PRO A 83 -13.23 -11.95 3.62
C PRO A 83 -12.01 -11.39 4.37
N GLU A 84 -10.83 -11.97 4.11
CA GLU A 84 -9.56 -11.44 4.61
C GLU A 84 -8.86 -10.66 3.47
N TYR A 85 -8.50 -9.42 3.76
CA TYR A 85 -7.74 -8.57 2.84
C TYR A 85 -6.26 -8.87 3.02
N ARG A 86 -5.65 -9.45 1.99
CA ARG A 86 -4.22 -9.74 1.96
C ARG A 86 -3.52 -8.81 0.99
N TYR A 87 -2.38 -8.29 1.41
CA TYR A 87 -1.56 -7.38 0.64
C TYR A 87 -0.27 -8.12 0.27
N ARG A 88 0.14 -7.99 -0.99
CA ARG A 88 1.39 -8.55 -1.49
C ARG A 88 2.16 -7.45 -2.20
N LEU A 89 3.49 -7.44 -2.03
CA LEU A 89 4.34 -6.54 -2.79
C LEU A 89 4.38 -6.95 -4.26
N VAL A 90 4.20 -5.97 -5.15
CA VAL A 90 4.44 -6.16 -6.57
C VAL A 90 5.93 -5.96 -6.81
N VAL A 91 6.65 -7.06 -7.04
CA VAL A 91 8.11 -7.05 -7.28
C VAL A 91 8.53 -6.15 -8.44
N ASP A 92 7.64 -5.96 -9.44
CA ASP A 92 7.84 -5.02 -10.55
C ASP A 92 7.97 -3.56 -10.07
N HIS A 93 7.17 -3.18 -9.06
CA HIS A 93 7.17 -1.85 -8.45
C HIS A 93 8.10 -1.73 -7.23
N LEU A 94 8.94 -2.73 -6.96
CA LEU A 94 9.90 -2.72 -5.85
C LEU A 94 10.84 -1.51 -5.92
N ALA A 95 11.30 -1.13 -7.12
CA ALA A 95 12.16 0.03 -7.30
C ALA A 95 11.50 1.32 -6.79
N LEU A 96 10.19 1.46 -7.00
CA LEU A 96 9.42 2.61 -6.52
C LEU A 96 9.24 2.57 -5.00
N LEU A 97 8.96 1.40 -4.42
CA LEU A 97 8.91 1.23 -2.97
C LEU A 97 10.25 1.61 -2.31
N LYS A 98 11.37 1.18 -2.91
CA LYS A 98 12.71 1.50 -2.40
C LYS A 98 12.99 2.99 -2.39
N GLN A 99 12.51 3.74 -3.39
CA GLN A 99 12.61 5.20 -3.42
C GLN A 99 11.95 5.87 -2.20
N TYR A 100 10.85 5.31 -1.70
CA TYR A 100 10.16 5.80 -0.49
C TYR A 100 10.77 5.29 0.82
N SER A 101 11.63 4.27 0.75
CA SER A 101 12.35 3.73 1.91
C SER A 101 13.68 4.45 2.22
N GLN A 102 14.20 5.24 1.26
CA GLN A 102 15.41 6.05 1.40
C GLN A 102 15.18 7.33 2.22
#